data_AF-A0A1Y1Z7T6-F1
#
_entry.id   AF-A0A1Y1Z7T6-F1
#
_cell.length_a   1.000
_cell.length_b   1.000
_cell.length_c   1.000
_cell.angle_alpha   90.00
_cell.angle_beta   90.00
_cell.angle_gamma   90.00
#
_symmetry.space_group_name_H-M   'P 1'
#
loop_
_entity.id
_entity.type
_entity.pdbx_description
1 polymer ?
#
loop_
_entity_poly.entity_id
_entity_poly.type
_entity_poly.pdbx_seq_one_letter_code
_entity_poly.pdbx_strand_id
1 'polypeptide(L)'
;MVQKAPKAPRRAKRQEELKKRKEDLAKAKEEENKTIFTQRNITIFGIWLVLQLIFAYLEFGTIFLIISIAILIYMNTSTAEKDPEKKSAYSVFNKNCERLDGQITTATFEKQIYSR
;
A
#
# COMPACT_ATOMS: atom_id res chain seq x y z
N MET A 1 58.70 4.10 13.60
CA MET A 1 57.66 4.11 14.66
C MET A 1 56.33 3.73 14.04
N VAL A 2 55.79 2.55 14.33
CA VAL A 2 54.45 2.15 13.87
C VAL A 2 53.53 2.24 15.09
N GLN A 3 52.83 3.37 15.23
CA GLN A 3 51.80 3.51 16.24
C GLN A 3 50.63 2.60 15.85
N LYS A 4 50.46 1.49 16.58
CA LYS A 4 49.34 0.57 16.38
C LYS A 4 48.11 1.19 17.06
N ALA A 5 47.09 1.49 16.27
CA ALA A 5 45.86 2.12 16.72
C ALA A 5 45.20 1.38 17.91
N PRO A 6 44.54 2.11 18.84
CA PRO A 6 43.91 1.52 20.02
C PRO A 6 42.80 0.53 19.61
N LYS A 7 42.87 -0.70 20.14
CA LYS A 7 41.85 -1.73 19.89
C LYS A 7 40.54 -1.33 20.58
N ALA A 8 39.49 -1.13 19.79
CA ALA A 8 38.12 -0.89 20.27
C ALA A 8 37.68 -1.94 21.32
N PRO A 9 36.89 -1.56 22.34
CA PRO A 9 36.49 -2.45 23.42
C PRO A 9 35.72 -3.66 22.87
N ARG A 10 36.03 -4.87 23.38
CA ARG A 10 35.50 -6.15 22.89
C ARG A 10 33.95 -6.20 22.82
N ARG A 11 33.25 -5.39 23.64
CA ARG A 11 31.80 -5.21 23.61
C ARG A 11 31.28 -4.49 22.36
N ALA A 12 31.95 -3.42 21.92
CA ALA A 12 31.52 -2.63 20.74
C ALA A 12 31.57 -3.48 19.47
N LYS A 13 32.65 -4.26 19.28
CA LYS A 13 32.78 -5.20 18.16
C LYS A 13 31.67 -6.25 18.13
N ARG A 14 31.28 -6.78 19.30
CA ARG A 14 30.17 -7.74 19.41
C ARG A 14 28.83 -7.10 19.05
N GLN A 15 28.62 -5.83 19.43
CA GLN A 15 27.40 -5.11 19.08
C GLN A 15 27.30 -4.82 17.57
N GLU A 16 28.40 -4.45 16.92
CA GLU A 16 28.46 -4.28 15.46
C GLU A 16 28.17 -5.59 14.72
N GLU A 17 28.75 -6.70 15.19
CA GLU A 17 28.48 -8.03 14.61
C GLU A 17 27.01 -8.45 14.77
N LEU A 18 26.41 -8.19 15.94
CA LEU A 18 24.99 -8.45 16.19
C LEU A 18 24.07 -7.60 15.30
N LYS A 19 24.42 -6.33 15.05
CA LYS A 19 23.67 -5.47 14.13
C LYS A 19 23.74 -6.01 12.70
N LYS A 20 24.95 -6.34 12.22
CA LYS A 20 25.16 -6.90 10.90
C LYS A 20 24.38 -8.21 10.69
N ARG A 21 24.43 -9.13 11.67
CA ARG A 21 23.65 -10.38 11.65
C ARG A 21 22.14 -10.14 11.58
N LYS A 22 21.63 -9.14 12.31
CA LYS A 22 20.20 -8.78 12.27
C LYS A 22 19.80 -8.21 10.92
N GLU A 23 20.65 -7.38 10.31
CA GLU A 23 20.43 -6.84 8.97
C GLU A 23 20.45 -7.95 7.91
N ASP A 24 21.40 -8.88 7.98
CA ASP A 24 21.49 -10.03 7.07
C ASP A 24 20.28 -10.96 7.23
N LEU A 25 19.84 -11.22 8.48
CA LEU A 25 18.61 -11.97 8.77
C LEU A 25 17.35 -11.25 8.26
N ALA A 26 17.28 -9.92 8.38
CA ALA A 26 16.14 -9.14 7.90
C ALA A 26 16.06 -9.17 6.37
N LYS A 27 17.19 -9.02 5.69
CA LYS A 27 17.28 -9.14 4.22
C LYS A 27 16.89 -10.54 3.75
N ALA A 28 17.38 -11.60 4.42
CA ALA A 28 17.02 -12.98 4.09
C ALA A 28 15.50 -13.23 4.25
N LYS A 29 14.89 -12.72 5.33
CA LYS A 29 13.43 -12.79 5.52
C LYS A 29 12.65 -11.99 4.48
N GLU A 30 13.16 -10.83 4.08
CA GLU A 30 12.52 -10.00 3.05
C GLU A 30 12.54 -10.70 1.69
N GLU A 31 13.68 -11.28 1.30
CA GLU A 31 13.81 -12.09 0.08
C GLU A 31 12.92 -13.34 0.10
N GLU A 32 12.85 -14.03 1.25
CA GLU A 32 11.94 -15.16 1.46
C GLU A 32 10.48 -14.74 1.31
N ASN A 33 10.05 -13.68 2.01
CA ASN A 33 8.69 -13.16 1.95
C ASN A 33 8.30 -12.71 0.54
N LYS A 34 9.22 -12.03 -0.16
CA LYS A 34 9.03 -11.60 -1.54
C LYS A 34 8.84 -12.80 -2.46
N THR A 35 9.66 -13.83 -2.30
CA THR A 35 9.56 -15.08 -3.08
C THR A 35 8.23 -15.78 -2.83
N ILE A 36 7.83 -15.94 -1.57
CA ILE A 36 6.54 -16.55 -1.19
C ILE A 36 5.37 -15.74 -1.77
N PHE A 37 5.43 -14.41 -1.67
CA PHE A 37 4.41 -13.52 -2.22
C PHE A 37 4.28 -13.67 -3.73
N THR A 38 5.40 -13.69 -4.46
CA THR A 38 5.41 -13.89 -5.92
C THR A 38 4.84 -15.26 -6.30
N GLN A 39 5.29 -16.34 -5.65
CA GLN A 39 4.81 -17.69 -5.95
C GLN A 39 3.30 -17.86 -5.70
N ARG A 40 2.82 -17.33 -4.57
CA ARG A 40 1.40 -17.32 -4.23
C ARG A 40 0.57 -16.60 -5.28
N ASN A 41 1.00 -15.41 -5.71
CA ASN A 41 0.26 -14.61 -6.69
C ASN A 41 0.21 -15.28 -8.07
N ILE A 42 1.32 -15.90 -8.51
CA ILE A 42 1.36 -16.66 -9.77
C ILE A 42 0.38 -17.83 -9.72
N THR A 43 0.34 -18.55 -8.59
CA THR A 43 -0.55 -19.70 -8.43
C THR A 43 -2.02 -19.29 -8.47
N ILE A 44 -2.39 -18.23 -7.75
CA ILE A 44 -3.76 -17.68 -7.76
C ILE A 44 -4.16 -17.23 -9.17
N PHE A 45 -3.26 -16.55 -9.89
CA PHE A 45 -3.51 -16.11 -11.26
C PHE A 45 -3.68 -17.30 -12.22
N GLY A 46 -2.89 -18.36 -12.07
CA GLY A 46 -3.04 -19.59 -12.85
C GLY A 46 -4.39 -20.27 -12.63
N ILE A 47 -4.85 -20.37 -11.37
CA ILE A 47 -6.18 -20.90 -11.04
C ILE A 47 -7.27 -20.06 -11.70
N TRP A 48 -7.16 -18.74 -11.60
CA TRP A 48 -8.10 -17.81 -12.22
C TRP A 48 -8.21 -18.00 -13.74
N LEU A 49 -7.08 -18.18 -14.44
CA LEU A 49 -7.08 -18.45 -15.88
C LEU A 49 -7.78 -19.77 -16.22
N VAL A 50 -7.57 -20.82 -15.44
CA VAL A 50 -8.25 -22.11 -15.64
C VAL A 50 -9.77 -21.94 -15.46
N LEU A 51 -10.21 -21.23 -14.43
CA LEU A 51 -11.63 -20.92 -14.24
C LEU A 51 -12.18 -20.12 -15.43
N GLN A 52 -11.45 -19.12 -15.91
CA GLN A 52 -11.83 -18.32 -17.08
C GLN A 52 -12.04 -19.17 -18.33
N LEU A 53 -11.19 -20.19 -18.55
CA LEU A 53 -11.33 -21.13 -19.66
C LEU A 53 -12.56 -22.04 -19.49
N ILE A 54 -12.83 -22.52 -18.27
CA ILE A 54 -14.02 -23.32 -17.96
C ILE A 54 -15.30 -22.51 -18.23
N PHE A 55 -15.38 -21.27 -17.75
CA PHE A 55 -16.54 -20.41 -18.00
C PHE A 55 -16.68 -20.01 -19.47
N ALA A 56 -15.57 -19.84 -20.20
CA ALA A 56 -15.60 -19.61 -21.64
C ALA A 56 -16.22 -20.81 -22.39
N TYR A 57 -15.91 -22.03 -21.98
CA TYR A 57 -16.53 -23.24 -22.53
C TYR A 57 -18.04 -23.32 -22.22
N LEU A 58 -18.46 -22.82 -21.05
CA LEU A 58 -19.87 -22.74 -20.66
C LEU A 58 -20.62 -21.55 -21.28
N GLU A 59 -20.03 -20.82 -22.23
CA GLU A 59 -20.56 -19.58 -22.85
C GLU A 59 -20.78 -18.40 -21.88
N PHE A 60 -20.43 -18.55 -20.60
CA PHE A 60 -20.50 -17.51 -19.56
C PHE A 60 -19.17 -16.78 -19.32
N GLY A 61 -18.15 -17.02 -20.16
CA GLY A 61 -16.80 -16.50 -19.98
C GLY A 61 -16.73 -14.98 -19.88
N THR A 62 -17.54 -14.28 -20.67
CA THR A 62 -17.59 -12.80 -20.69
C THR A 62 -18.08 -12.24 -19.36
N ILE A 63 -19.10 -12.83 -18.75
CA ILE A 63 -19.67 -12.37 -17.47
C ILE A 63 -18.66 -12.59 -16.35
N PHE A 64 -18.04 -13.77 -16.30
CA PHE A 64 -16.99 -14.08 -15.34
C PHE A 64 -15.80 -13.11 -15.46
N LEU A 65 -15.38 -12.77 -16.69
CA LEU A 65 -14.31 -11.82 -16.94
C LEU A 65 -14.67 -10.41 -16.43
N ILE A 66 -15.87 -9.91 -16.74
CA ILE A 66 -16.33 -8.58 -16.32
C ILE A 66 -16.34 -8.47 -14.79
N ILE A 67 -16.93 -9.46 -14.10
CA ILE A 67 -16.97 -9.49 -12.64
C ILE A 67 -15.56 -9.55 -12.06
N SER A 68 -14.69 -10.38 -12.65
CA SER A 68 -13.31 -10.50 -12.21
C SER A 68 -12.54 -9.18 -12.34
N ILE A 69 -12.68 -8.47 -13.47
CA ILE A 69 -12.05 -7.16 -13.67
C ILE A 69 -12.58 -6.16 -12.65
N ALA A 70 -13.89 -6.15 -12.38
CA ALA A 70 -14.48 -5.28 -11.36
C ALA A 70 -13.88 -5.57 -9.97
N ILE A 71 -13.72 -6.84 -9.59
CA ILE A 71 -13.09 -7.25 -8.33
C ILE A 71 -11.61 -6.83 -8.30
N LEU A 72 -10.86 -7.02 -9.39
CA LEU A 72 -9.46 -6.60 -9.46
C LEU A 72 -9.30 -5.09 -9.31
N ILE A 73 -10.16 -4.31 -9.96
CA ILE A 73 -10.19 -2.86 -9.80
C ILE A 73 -10.51 -2.51 -8.35
N TYR A 74 -11.55 -3.12 -7.76
CA TYR A 74 -11.94 -2.88 -6.37
C TYR A 74 -10.81 -3.19 -5.37
N MET A 75 -10.12 -4.32 -5.51
CA MET A 75 -8.99 -4.67 -4.65
C MET A 75 -7.77 -3.74 -4.84
N ASN A 76 -7.57 -3.20 -6.05
CA ASN A 76 -6.50 -2.24 -6.32
C ASN A 76 -6.86 -0.82 -5.89
N THR A 77 -8.15 -0.48 -5.82
CA THR A 77 -8.57 0.79 -5.22
C THR A 77 -8.39 0.72 -3.71
N SER A 78 -7.62 1.67 -3.16
CA SER A 78 -7.33 1.72 -1.71
C SER A 78 -8.62 1.90 -0.90
N THR A 79 -9.19 0.81 -0.40
CA THR A 79 -10.21 0.80 0.67
C THR A 79 -9.60 0.88 2.07
N ALA A 80 -8.27 0.96 2.17
CA ALA A 80 -7.61 1.19 3.44
C ALA A 80 -8.04 2.54 4.04
N GLU A 81 -8.20 2.56 5.36
CA GLU A 81 -8.48 3.76 6.14
C GLU A 81 -7.53 4.87 5.68
N LYS A 82 -8.10 5.99 5.24
CA LYS A 82 -7.32 7.10 4.69
C LYS A 82 -6.43 7.62 5.80
N ASP A 83 -5.17 7.24 5.73
CA ASP A 83 -4.13 7.73 6.61
C ASP A 83 -4.15 9.27 6.55
N PRO A 84 -4.51 9.96 7.65
CA PRO A 84 -4.76 11.40 7.62
C PRO A 84 -3.51 12.21 7.24
N GLU A 85 -2.32 11.62 7.35
CA GLU A 85 -1.06 12.21 6.90
C GLU A 85 -0.79 12.05 5.39
N LYS A 86 -1.49 11.14 4.69
CA LYS A 86 -1.32 10.96 3.24
C LYS A 86 -1.96 12.13 2.52
N LYS A 87 -1.12 13.04 2.00
CA LYS A 87 -1.53 14.15 1.13
C LYS A 87 -2.42 13.63 0.00
N SER A 88 -3.71 13.94 0.08
CA SER A 88 -4.59 13.84 -1.07
C SER A 88 -4.16 14.84 -2.14
N ALA A 89 -4.53 14.62 -3.39
CA ALA A 89 -4.27 15.58 -4.47
C ALA A 89 -4.83 16.98 -4.14
N TYR A 90 -5.92 17.04 -3.35
CA TYR A 90 -6.51 18.30 -2.87
C TYR A 90 -5.67 19.00 -1.79
N SER A 91 -4.77 18.31 -1.10
CA SER A 91 -3.81 18.95 -0.16
C SER A 91 -2.84 19.89 -0.89
N VAL A 92 -2.59 19.70 -2.19
CA VAL A 92 -1.80 20.64 -2.99
C VAL A 92 -2.48 22.01 -3.09
N PHE A 93 -3.82 22.02 -3.14
CA PHE A 93 -4.62 23.24 -3.29
C PHE A 93 -5.20 23.75 -1.97
N ASN A 94 -5.34 22.88 -0.96
CA ASN A 94 -5.90 23.21 0.34
C ASN A 94 -5.16 22.46 1.46
N LYS A 95 -3.93 22.92 1.76
CA LYS A 95 -3.05 22.31 2.76
C LYS A 95 -3.68 22.21 4.15
N ASN A 96 -4.53 23.17 4.51
CA ASN A 96 -5.15 23.28 5.82
C ASN A 96 -6.55 22.63 5.88
N CYS A 97 -7.03 22.04 4.79
CA CYS A 97 -8.41 21.55 4.67
C CYS A 97 -9.46 22.60 5.06
N GLU A 98 -9.21 23.87 4.73
CA GLU A 98 -10.13 24.98 5.00
C GLU A 98 -11.31 24.96 4.01
N ARG A 99 -12.44 25.55 4.38
CA ARG A 99 -13.58 25.65 3.45
C ARG A 99 -13.19 26.50 2.26
N LEU A 100 -13.57 26.05 1.05
CA LEU A 100 -13.32 26.81 -0.17
C LEU A 100 -14.27 27.99 -0.24
N ASP A 101 -13.75 29.14 -0.67
CA ASP A 101 -14.55 30.35 -0.84
C ASP A 101 -15.64 30.10 -1.89
N GLY A 102 -16.89 30.42 -1.56
CA GLY A 102 -18.07 30.09 -2.37
C GLY A 102 -18.73 28.73 -2.11
N GLN A 103 -18.23 27.90 -1.18
CA GLN A 103 -19.01 26.75 -0.69
C GLN A 103 -20.23 27.23 0.11
N ILE A 104 -21.42 26.75 -0.24
CA ILE A 104 -22.64 27.01 0.53
C ILE A 104 -22.50 26.32 1.89
N THR A 105 -22.24 27.11 2.93
CA THR A 105 -22.24 26.59 4.31
C THR A 105 -23.67 26.44 4.81
N THR A 106 -23.91 25.51 5.73
CA THR A 106 -25.22 25.30 6.34
C THR A 106 -25.77 26.59 6.96
N ALA A 107 -24.93 27.39 7.62
CA ALA A 107 -25.32 28.68 8.18
C ALA A 107 -25.73 29.69 7.10
N THR A 108 -25.01 29.75 5.98
CA THR A 108 -25.37 30.60 4.83
C THR A 108 -26.68 30.14 4.19
N PHE A 109 -26.88 28.82 4.06
CA PHE A 109 -28.09 28.22 3.50
C PHE A 109 -29.32 28.49 4.37
N GLU A 110 -29.24 28.25 5.67
CA GLU A 110 -30.29 28.56 6.63
C GLU A 110 -30.66 30.04 6.56
N LYS A 111 -29.67 30.93 6.57
CA LYS A 111 -29.92 32.37 6.45
C LYS A 111 -30.68 32.73 5.17
N GLN A 112 -30.36 32.12 4.03
CA GLN A 112 -31.07 32.36 2.77
C GLN A 112 -32.50 31.79 2.76
N ILE A 113 -32.72 30.66 3.45
CA ILE A 113 -34.07 30.08 3.60
C ILE A 113 -34.93 30.92 4.53
N TYR A 114 -34.37 31.38 5.65
CA TYR A 114 -35.09 32.15 6.67
C TYR A 114 -35.18 33.65 6.35
N SER A 115 -34.35 34.18 5.44
CA SER A 115 -34.39 35.59 5.02
C SER A 115 -35.24 35.84 3.76
N ARG A 116 -36.11 34.91 3.39
CA ARG A 116 -37.04 35.03 2.26
C ARG A 116 -38.48 35.09 2.78
#